data_AF-C4RB84-F1
#
_entry.id   AF-C4RB84-F1
#
_cell.length_a   1.000
_cell.length_b   1.000
_cell.length_c   1.000
_cell.angle_alpha   90.00
_cell.angle_beta   90.00
_cell.angle_gamma   90.00
#
_symmetry.space_group_name_H-M   'P 1'
#
loop_
_entity.id
_entity.type
_entity.pdbx_description
1 polymer ?
#
loop_
_entity_poly.entity_id
_entity_poly.type
_entity_poly.pdbx_seq_one_letter_code
_entity_poly.pdbx_strand_id
1 'polypeptide(L)'
;MCAPHRPRRAVLGPAAPVTAAPTVACPDCDGLTFRLDPCRCTRYGNVDLADDAPGGGVGGHREPYRRCRLCRGAGSVAVACRRCGLRGWLRAQLVLTVANLDTGAVASHEVLPADLDPRPDPAGGWAVELTPQVRELAARAGVALATVGEPPSVRLPAAWRPDLPAAQRHELAARAVAEAARPAWRVWLGRSAAPPPVDPARRLARLCALADLLLLDLVVEARRRDGELRWAVRYEVPGSPVPAHPPEVAYADLAAALAATDVADALAGLGERGEDAPARTLCPDPLRPLL
;
A
#
# COMPACT_ATOMS: atom_id res chain seq x y z
N MET A 1 10.16 -10.18 -32.69
CA MET A 1 9.80 -9.03 -33.56
C MET A 1 8.34 -8.72 -33.33
N CYS A 2 8.04 -7.70 -32.52
CA CYS A 2 6.66 -7.27 -32.23
C CYS A 2 6.30 -6.11 -33.16
N ALA A 3 5.17 -6.21 -33.85
CA ALA A 3 4.65 -5.15 -34.71
C ALA A 3 3.98 -4.02 -33.88
N PRO A 4 3.99 -2.76 -34.37
CA PRO A 4 3.46 -1.62 -33.62
C PRO A 4 1.93 -1.57 -33.68
N HIS A 5 1.28 -1.58 -32.51
CA HIS A 5 -0.17 -1.45 -32.37
C HIS A 5 -0.58 0.03 -32.40
N ARG A 6 -1.44 0.42 -33.35
CA ARG A 6 -2.02 1.77 -33.41
C ARG A 6 -3.00 1.99 -32.24
N PRO A 7 -3.09 3.22 -31.68
CA PRO A 7 -4.07 3.57 -30.66
C PRO A 7 -5.47 3.73 -31.28
N ARG A 8 -6.46 2.98 -30.78
CA ARG A 8 -7.88 3.21 -31.09
C ARG A 8 -8.49 4.14 -30.04
N ARG A 9 -9.11 5.22 -30.52
CA ARG A 9 -9.95 6.13 -29.72
C ARG A 9 -11.12 5.35 -29.12
N ALA A 10 -11.21 5.31 -27.80
CA ALA A 10 -12.41 4.89 -27.09
C ALA A 10 -13.44 6.04 -27.13
N VAL A 11 -14.67 5.70 -27.53
CA VAL A 11 -15.83 6.59 -27.46
C VAL A 11 -16.34 6.52 -26.02
N LEU A 12 -16.21 7.63 -25.29
CA LEU A 12 -16.74 7.80 -23.93
C LEU A 12 -18.26 7.94 -23.99
N GLY A 13 -18.99 6.93 -23.51
CA GLY A 13 -20.36 7.12 -23.03
C GLY A 13 -20.37 7.96 -21.74
N PRO A 14 -21.51 8.54 -21.34
CA PRO A 14 -21.56 9.48 -20.22
C PRO A 14 -21.18 8.78 -18.91
N ALA A 15 -20.03 9.16 -18.36
CA ALA A 15 -19.59 8.74 -17.04
C ALA A 15 -20.53 9.33 -15.98
N ALA A 16 -21.02 8.49 -15.07
CA ALA A 16 -21.59 8.95 -13.81
C ALA A 16 -20.57 9.87 -13.11
N PRO A 17 -20.99 10.92 -12.39
CA PRO A 17 -20.07 11.85 -11.76
C PRO A 17 -19.19 11.08 -10.76
N VAL A 18 -17.89 11.02 -11.07
CA VAL A 18 -16.87 10.51 -10.15
C VAL A 18 -16.78 11.51 -9.01
N THR A 19 -17.47 11.25 -7.91
CA THR A 19 -17.36 12.07 -6.70
C THR A 19 -15.90 12.00 -6.25
N ALA A 20 -15.18 13.12 -6.29
CA ALA A 20 -13.78 13.16 -5.89
C ALA A 20 -13.68 12.68 -4.43
N ALA A 21 -12.83 11.69 -4.17
CA ALA A 21 -12.65 11.16 -2.83
C ALA A 21 -12.26 12.29 -1.86
N PRO A 22 -12.89 12.38 -0.67
CA PRO A 22 -12.63 13.44 0.28
C PRO A 22 -11.16 13.43 0.70
N THR A 23 -10.60 14.62 0.95
CA THR A 23 -9.23 14.78 1.44
C THR A 23 -9.24 15.33 2.85
N VAL A 24 -8.36 14.82 3.69
CA VAL A 24 -8.14 15.31 5.07
C VAL A 24 -6.73 15.85 5.21
N ALA A 25 -6.55 16.85 6.07
CA ALA A 25 -5.21 17.30 6.46
C ALA A 25 -4.45 16.11 7.08
N CYS A 26 -3.19 15.96 6.69
CA CYS A 26 -2.35 14.89 7.22
C CYS A 26 -2.10 15.13 8.71
N PRO A 27 -2.51 14.21 9.61
CA PRO A 27 -2.41 14.44 11.06
C PRO A 27 -0.96 14.46 11.58
N ASP A 28 0.00 13.94 10.80
CA ASP A 28 1.42 13.97 11.18
C ASP A 28 2.08 15.34 10.95
N CYS A 29 1.49 16.18 10.10
CA CYS A 29 2.06 17.48 9.76
C CYS A 29 1.05 18.62 9.77
N ASP A 30 -0.20 18.36 10.14
CA ASP A 30 -1.31 19.32 10.13
C ASP A 30 -1.41 20.13 8.82
N GLY A 31 -1.19 19.46 7.68
CA GLY A 31 -1.20 20.13 6.37
C GLY A 31 0.08 20.86 5.97
N LEU A 32 1.07 21.01 6.87
CA LEU A 32 2.29 21.80 6.64
C LEU A 32 3.30 21.15 5.70
N THR A 33 3.09 19.90 5.28
CA THR A 33 3.99 19.08 4.44
C THR A 33 5.31 18.65 5.08
N PHE A 34 5.67 19.23 6.23
CA PHE A 34 6.83 18.85 7.04
C PHE A 34 6.45 18.74 8.53
N ARG A 35 7.24 18.01 9.30
CA ARG A 35 7.13 17.90 10.76
C ARG A 35 8.39 18.41 11.43
N LEU A 36 8.26 18.89 12.65
CA LEU A 36 9.39 19.30 13.48
C LEU A 36 9.80 18.11 14.36
N ASP A 37 10.90 17.45 14.00
CA ASP A 37 11.44 16.39 14.82
C ASP A 37 12.48 16.95 15.79
N PRO A 38 12.58 16.40 17.02
CA PRO A 38 13.66 16.73 17.93
C PRO A 38 15.00 16.51 17.24
N CYS A 39 15.85 17.55 17.27
CA CYS A 39 17.19 17.44 16.73
C CYS A 39 17.97 16.37 17.50
N ARG A 40 18.82 15.61 16.82
CA ARG A 40 19.64 14.57 17.47
C ARG A 40 20.45 15.10 18.66
N CYS A 41 20.84 16.38 18.63
CA CYS A 41 21.56 17.05 19.71
C CYS A 41 20.78 17.16 21.03
N THR A 42 19.46 16.95 21.03
CA THR A 42 18.62 16.95 22.23
C THR A 42 18.43 15.57 22.84
N ARG A 43 18.85 14.49 22.14
CA ARG A 43 18.76 13.09 22.58
C ARG A 43 20.11 12.47 22.91
N TYR A 44 21.11 12.71 22.07
CA TYR A 44 22.47 12.21 22.24
C TYR A 44 23.35 13.41 22.53
N GLY A 45 23.67 13.64 23.81
CA GLY A 45 24.76 14.55 24.14
C GLY A 45 26.01 14.12 23.38
N ASN A 46 26.74 15.12 22.86
CA ASN A 46 28.14 15.05 22.43
C ASN A 46 28.64 13.70 21.89
N VAL A 47 28.59 13.53 20.56
CA VAL A 47 29.64 12.73 19.88
C VAL A 47 30.84 13.61 19.51
N ASP A 48 30.77 14.94 19.67
CA ASP A 48 31.93 15.82 19.53
C ASP A 48 31.88 16.91 20.60
N LEU A 49 32.95 16.99 21.41
CA LEU A 49 33.21 17.89 22.56
C LEU A 49 32.68 17.38 23.92
N ALA A 50 33.57 16.70 24.65
CA ALA A 50 33.49 16.55 26.10
C ALA A 50 33.96 17.85 26.76
N ASP A 51 33.09 18.47 27.55
CA ASP A 51 33.50 19.16 28.78
C ASP A 51 32.64 18.57 29.90
N ASP A 52 33.31 18.15 30.96
CA ASP A 52 32.81 17.30 32.03
C ASP A 52 31.82 18.05 32.95
N ALA A 53 30.59 17.53 33.06
CA ALA A 53 29.77 17.73 34.26
C ALA A 53 28.88 16.50 34.50
N PRO A 54 28.90 15.89 35.71
CA PRO A 54 28.06 14.75 36.04
C PRO A 54 26.70 15.25 36.53
N GLY A 55 25.63 14.96 35.78
CA GLY A 55 24.28 15.36 36.20
C GLY A 55 23.15 14.80 35.35
N GLY A 56 22.66 13.62 35.73
CA GLY A 56 21.22 13.32 35.77
C GLY A 56 20.50 12.91 34.49
N GLY A 57 19.97 11.69 34.50
CA GLY A 57 18.69 11.37 33.85
C GLY A 57 18.77 10.50 32.59
N VAL A 58 18.51 9.21 32.78
CA VAL A 58 18.08 8.29 31.72
C VAL A 58 16.71 8.80 31.21
N GLY A 59 16.66 9.33 29.98
CA GLY A 59 15.39 9.52 29.24
C GLY A 59 14.81 10.94 29.10
N GLY A 60 15.47 12.00 29.59
CA GLY A 60 14.96 13.38 29.47
C GLY A 60 15.47 14.13 28.23
N HIS A 61 14.62 14.93 27.59
CA HIS A 61 15.03 15.90 26.56
C HIS A 61 16.07 16.88 27.14
N ARG A 62 17.24 17.00 26.50
CA ARG A 62 18.28 17.97 26.90
C ARG A 62 18.12 19.30 26.19
N GLU A 63 18.63 20.39 26.79
CA GLU A 63 18.70 21.68 26.12
C GLU A 63 19.47 21.57 24.80
N PRO A 64 18.99 22.23 23.73
CA PRO A 64 19.64 22.16 22.44
C PRO A 64 20.97 22.91 22.43
N TYR A 65 21.99 22.31 21.82
CA TYR A 65 23.27 22.96 21.62
C TYR A 65 23.10 24.25 20.81
N ARG A 66 23.46 25.40 21.41
CA ARG A 66 23.35 26.74 20.78
C ARG A 66 24.03 26.83 19.41
N ARG A 67 25.12 26.07 19.21
CA ARG A 67 25.90 26.04 17.95
C ARG A 67 25.70 24.76 17.13
N CYS A 68 24.62 24.00 17.37
CA CYS A 68 24.33 22.82 16.56
C CYS A 68 24.22 23.19 15.07
N ARG A 69 24.99 22.54 14.19
CA ARG A 69 24.93 22.82 12.75
C ARG A 69 23.59 22.46 12.10
N LEU A 70 22.83 21.54 12.72
CA LEU A 70 21.54 21.08 12.23
C LEU A 70 20.39 22.00 12.67
N CYS A 71 20.21 22.19 13.98
CA CYS A 71 19.09 22.98 14.51
C CYS A 71 19.44 24.44 14.85
N ARG A 72 20.72 24.83 14.83
CA ARG A 72 21.21 26.18 15.18
C ARG A 72 20.67 26.71 16.52
N GLY A 73 20.57 25.81 17.50
CA GLY A 73 20.04 26.12 18.82
C GLY A 73 18.51 26.03 18.96
N ALA A 74 17.75 25.78 17.90
CA ALA A 74 16.30 25.62 17.96
C ALA A 74 15.85 24.30 18.62
N GLY A 75 16.72 23.28 18.61
CA GLY A 75 16.41 21.97 19.18
C GLY A 75 15.48 21.08 18.37
N SER A 76 14.95 21.57 17.26
CA SER A 76 14.18 20.81 16.28
C SER A 76 14.72 21.01 14.86
N VAL A 77 14.38 20.09 13.98
CA VAL A 77 14.66 20.19 12.54
C VAL A 77 13.38 19.87 11.76
N ALA A 78 13.13 20.63 10.69
CA ALA A 78 12.05 20.33 9.77
C ALA A 78 12.43 19.11 8.92
N VAL A 79 11.59 18.09 8.92
CA VAL A 79 11.74 16.91 8.07
C VAL A 79 10.50 16.71 7.22
N ALA A 80 10.70 16.26 5.98
CA ALA A 80 9.63 15.95 5.05
C ALA A 80 8.60 14.99 5.68
N CYS A 81 7.32 15.33 5.59
CA CYS A 81 6.27 14.42 6.04
C CYS A 81 6.12 13.28 5.04
N ARG A 82 6.70 12.12 5.38
CA ARG A 82 6.53 10.88 4.59
C ARG A 82 5.10 10.40 4.59
N ARG A 83 4.33 10.67 5.65
CA ARG A 83 2.93 10.23 5.76
C ARG A 83 2.05 10.74 4.61
N CYS A 84 2.29 11.94 4.12
CA CYS A 84 1.55 12.52 2.99
C CYS A 84 2.40 12.70 1.72
N GLY A 85 3.63 12.19 1.69
CA GLY A 85 4.56 12.40 0.57
C GLY A 85 4.72 13.88 0.20
N LEU A 86 4.88 14.76 1.19
CA LEU A 86 4.97 16.22 1.04
C LEU A 86 3.71 16.93 0.49
N ARG A 87 2.56 16.27 0.43
CA ARG A 87 1.33 16.89 -0.09
C ARG A 87 0.56 17.69 0.95
N GLY A 88 0.72 17.37 2.24
CA GLY A 88 -0.05 17.95 3.34
C GLY A 88 -1.43 17.34 3.51
N TRP A 89 -1.92 16.57 2.54
CA TRP A 89 -3.27 16.00 2.53
C TRP A 89 -3.23 14.49 2.26
N LEU A 90 -4.18 13.77 2.85
CA LEU A 90 -4.43 12.35 2.61
C LEU A 90 -5.79 12.18 1.94
N ARG A 91 -5.90 11.21 1.03
CA ARG A 91 -7.20 10.80 0.49
C ARG A 91 -7.87 9.86 1.48
N ALA A 92 -9.11 10.15 1.82
CA ALA A 92 -9.96 9.30 2.64
C ALA A 92 -10.64 8.24 1.74
N GLN A 93 -9.80 7.37 1.17
CA GLN A 93 -10.19 6.34 0.23
C GLN A 93 -9.35 5.10 0.50
N LEU A 94 -10.01 3.97 0.72
CA LEU A 94 -9.37 2.65 0.83
C LEU A 94 -9.95 1.75 -0.26
N VAL A 95 -9.08 1.12 -1.06
CA VAL A 95 -9.51 0.16 -2.09
C VAL A 95 -9.20 -1.25 -1.60
N LEU A 96 -10.23 -2.09 -1.59
CA LEU A 96 -10.13 -3.51 -1.28
C LEU A 96 -10.23 -4.30 -2.58
N THR A 97 -9.30 -5.22 -2.80
CA THR A 97 -9.26 -6.06 -4.01
C THR A 97 -9.04 -7.53 -3.63
N VAL A 98 -9.84 -8.44 -4.18
CA VAL A 98 -9.59 -9.88 -4.11
C VAL A 98 -9.35 -10.42 -5.53
N ALA A 99 -8.29 -11.19 -5.70
CA ALA A 99 -7.94 -11.82 -6.97
C ALA A 99 -7.81 -13.34 -6.87
N ASN A 100 -8.40 -14.05 -7.84
CA ASN A 100 -8.27 -15.48 -8.02
C ASN A 100 -7.07 -15.79 -8.91
N LEU A 101 -6.10 -16.48 -8.35
CA LEU A 101 -4.84 -16.80 -9.02
C LEU A 101 -4.98 -17.85 -10.12
N ASP A 102 -6.03 -18.68 -10.07
CA ASP A 102 -6.22 -19.76 -11.04
C ASP A 102 -7.03 -19.31 -12.25
N THR A 103 -7.98 -18.39 -12.05
CA THR A 103 -8.89 -17.90 -13.10
C THR A 103 -8.58 -16.49 -13.57
N GLY A 104 -7.80 -15.72 -12.81
CA GLY A 104 -7.57 -14.29 -13.03
C GLY A 104 -8.80 -13.42 -12.72
N ALA A 105 -9.87 -13.98 -12.16
CA ALA A 105 -11.04 -13.22 -11.75
C ALA A 105 -10.70 -12.26 -10.60
N VAL A 106 -11.14 -11.00 -10.70
CA VAL A 106 -10.87 -9.99 -9.68
C VAL A 106 -12.13 -9.21 -9.36
N ALA A 107 -12.31 -8.92 -8.07
CA ALA A 107 -13.33 -8.03 -7.57
C ALA A 107 -12.67 -6.93 -6.74
N SER A 108 -13.12 -5.69 -6.91
CA SER A 108 -12.70 -4.56 -6.07
C SER A 108 -13.90 -3.82 -5.49
N HIS A 109 -13.67 -3.16 -4.35
CA HIS A 109 -14.61 -2.26 -3.71
C HIS A 109 -13.86 -1.08 -3.12
N GLU A 110 -14.40 0.11 -3.36
CA GLU A 110 -13.92 1.36 -2.79
C GLU A 110 -14.67 1.63 -1.49
N VAL A 111 -13.95 1.86 -0.41
CA VAL A 111 -14.50 2.22 0.90
C VAL A 111 -14.34 3.73 1.07
N LEU A 112 -15.48 4.44 1.09
CA LEU A 112 -15.54 5.87 1.36
C LEU A 112 -16.12 6.14 2.76
N PRO A 113 -15.95 7.37 3.29
CA PRO A 113 -16.44 7.71 4.62
C PRO A 113 -17.97 7.61 4.76
N ALA A 114 -18.70 7.78 3.66
CA ALA A 114 -20.16 7.67 3.64
C ALA A 114 -20.65 6.20 3.69
N ASP A 115 -19.81 5.23 3.33
CA ASP A 115 -20.17 3.81 3.24
C ASP A 115 -19.93 3.05 4.55
N LEU A 116 -19.39 3.74 5.56
CA LEU A 116 -19.06 3.14 6.85
C LEU A 116 -20.34 2.87 7.67
N ASP A 117 -20.43 1.65 8.22
CA ASP A 117 -21.42 1.25 9.23
C ASP A 117 -20.72 0.99 10.58
N PRO A 118 -20.44 2.03 11.40
CA PRO A 118 -19.65 1.88 12.61
C PRO A 118 -20.42 1.16 13.71
N ARG A 119 -19.74 0.24 14.39
CA ARG A 119 -20.26 -0.50 15.55
C ARG A 119 -19.38 -0.30 16.77
N PRO A 120 -19.94 -0.45 17.98
CA PRO A 120 -19.14 -0.44 19.21
C PRO A 120 -18.05 -1.52 19.16
N ASP A 121 -16.81 -1.12 19.42
CA ASP A 121 -15.65 -2.02 19.46
C ASP A 121 -15.48 -2.60 20.87
N PRO A 122 -15.26 -3.92 21.05
CA PRO A 122 -15.03 -4.52 22.37
C PRO A 122 -13.82 -3.93 23.12
N ALA A 123 -12.81 -3.44 22.40
CA ALA A 123 -11.67 -2.74 22.99
C ALA A 123 -11.96 -1.25 23.32
N GLY A 124 -13.21 -0.80 23.12
CA GLY A 124 -13.68 0.56 23.37
C GLY A 124 -13.69 1.43 22.12
N GLY A 125 -14.66 2.35 22.06
CA GLY A 125 -14.85 3.24 20.92
C GLY A 125 -15.70 2.61 19.82
N TRP A 126 -15.42 3.01 18.58
CA TRP A 126 -16.20 2.62 17.40
C TRP A 126 -15.28 2.14 16.28
N ALA A 127 -15.66 1.06 15.61
CA ALA A 127 -14.92 0.49 14.50
C ALA A 127 -15.86 0.00 13.39
N VAL A 128 -15.32 -0.16 12.19
CA VAL A 128 -16.00 -0.76 11.05
C VAL A 128 -15.23 -2.01 10.66
N GLU A 129 -15.90 -3.16 10.73
CA GLU A 129 -15.36 -4.43 10.26
C GLU A 129 -15.52 -4.55 8.75
N LEU A 130 -14.41 -4.69 8.01
CA LEU A 130 -14.45 -4.84 6.54
C LEU A 130 -14.52 -6.30 6.09
N THR A 131 -14.60 -7.23 7.04
CA THR A 131 -14.74 -8.67 6.77
C THR A 131 -15.92 -9.02 5.86
N PRO A 132 -17.13 -8.45 6.03
CA PRO A 132 -18.25 -8.72 5.12
C PRO A 132 -17.97 -8.31 3.67
N GLN A 133 -17.33 -7.15 3.47
CA GLN A 133 -16.98 -6.63 2.15
C GLN A 133 -15.93 -7.52 1.48
N VAL A 134 -14.87 -7.90 2.21
CA VAL A 134 -13.85 -8.82 1.69
C VAL A 134 -14.45 -10.20 1.36
N ARG A 135 -15.40 -10.68 2.15
CA ARG A 135 -16.14 -11.93 1.87
C ARG A 135 -16.93 -11.85 0.58
N GLU A 136 -17.64 -10.75 0.36
CA GLU A 136 -18.39 -10.53 -0.87
C GLU A 136 -17.45 -10.44 -2.09
N LEU A 137 -16.30 -9.76 -1.94
CA LEU A 137 -15.27 -9.74 -2.97
C LEU A 137 -14.73 -11.12 -3.30
N ALA A 138 -14.43 -11.93 -2.28
CA ALA A 138 -13.95 -13.30 -2.46
C ALA A 138 -14.98 -14.17 -3.19
N ALA A 139 -16.26 -14.08 -2.82
CA ALA A 139 -17.34 -14.77 -3.51
C ALA A 139 -17.44 -14.36 -4.98
N ARG A 140 -17.37 -13.05 -5.28
CA ARG A 140 -17.38 -12.53 -6.67
C ARG A 140 -16.16 -12.97 -7.47
N ALA A 141 -14.99 -13.09 -6.86
CA ALA A 141 -13.77 -13.59 -7.49
C ALA A 141 -13.70 -15.14 -7.55
N GLY A 142 -14.65 -15.86 -6.96
CA GLY A 142 -14.63 -17.32 -6.89
C GLY A 142 -13.50 -17.89 -6.02
N VAL A 143 -13.11 -17.15 -4.98
CA VAL A 143 -12.03 -17.49 -4.05
C VAL A 143 -12.61 -18.01 -2.73
N ALA A 144 -12.06 -19.11 -2.21
CA ALA A 144 -12.46 -19.62 -0.89
C ALA A 144 -11.97 -18.69 0.25
N LEU A 145 -12.86 -18.31 1.16
CA LEU A 145 -12.58 -17.42 2.30
C LEU A 145 -11.35 -17.83 3.13
N ALA A 146 -11.12 -19.12 3.34
CA ALA A 146 -9.98 -19.61 4.12
C ALA A 146 -8.61 -19.23 3.52
N THR A 147 -8.58 -18.86 2.24
CA THR A 147 -7.36 -18.42 1.54
C THR A 147 -7.16 -16.90 1.57
N VAL A 148 -8.18 -16.16 2.01
CA VAL A 148 -8.21 -14.71 2.11
C VAL A 148 -7.94 -14.38 3.57
N GLY A 149 -6.71 -14.04 3.92
CA GLY A 149 -6.29 -13.75 5.30
C GLY A 149 -7.14 -12.69 6.01
N GLU A 150 -6.82 -12.39 7.27
CA GLU A 150 -7.67 -11.55 8.13
C GLU A 150 -7.92 -10.15 7.51
N PRO A 151 -9.20 -9.75 7.32
CA PRO A 151 -9.55 -8.44 6.79
C PRO A 151 -9.26 -7.32 7.81
N PRO A 152 -8.91 -6.10 7.36
CA PRO A 152 -8.70 -4.97 8.24
C PRO A 152 -10.02 -4.48 8.85
N SER A 153 -9.91 -3.84 10.01
CA SER A 153 -10.96 -2.98 10.56
C SER A 153 -10.54 -1.51 10.46
N VAL A 154 -11.52 -0.62 10.36
CA VAL A 154 -11.33 0.84 10.38
C VAL A 154 -11.77 1.35 11.75
N ARG A 155 -10.81 1.68 12.61
CA ARG A 155 -11.10 2.27 13.92
C ARG A 155 -11.37 3.76 13.77
N LEU A 156 -12.48 4.23 14.35
CA LEU A 156 -12.83 5.65 14.34
C LEU A 156 -12.12 6.42 15.46
N PRO A 157 -11.84 7.73 15.27
CA PRO A 157 -11.27 8.57 16.30
C PRO A 157 -12.12 8.56 17.58
N ALA A 158 -11.46 8.70 18.74
CA ALA A 158 -12.12 8.68 20.04
C ALA A 158 -13.24 9.73 20.21
N ALA A 159 -13.19 10.81 19.43
CA ALA A 159 -14.22 11.86 19.40
C ALA A 159 -15.49 11.45 18.64
N TRP A 160 -15.45 10.42 17.79
CA TRP A 160 -16.61 10.03 16.98
C TRP A 160 -17.72 9.46 17.85
N ARG A 161 -18.95 9.93 17.63
CA ARG A 161 -20.16 9.40 18.26
C ARG A 161 -21.33 9.41 17.26
N PRO A 162 -22.31 8.49 17.40
CA PRO A 162 -23.44 8.39 16.47
C PRO A 162 -24.37 9.60 16.53
N ASP A 163 -24.41 10.33 17.65
CA ASP A 163 -25.23 11.51 17.90
C ASP A 163 -24.63 12.83 17.40
N LEU A 164 -23.35 12.84 16.97
CA LEU A 164 -22.73 14.04 16.39
C LEU A 164 -23.47 14.49 15.12
N PRO A 165 -23.42 15.79 14.77
CA PRO A 165 -23.89 16.29 13.48
C PRO A 165 -23.30 15.51 12.30
N ALA A 166 -24.10 15.28 11.25
CA ALA A 166 -23.71 14.46 10.10
C ALA A 166 -22.38 14.90 9.46
N ALA A 167 -22.14 16.21 9.36
CA ALA A 167 -20.89 16.75 8.83
C ALA A 167 -19.68 16.39 9.70
N GLN A 168 -19.80 16.47 11.03
CA GLN A 168 -18.73 16.11 11.95
C GLN A 168 -18.46 14.60 11.94
N ARG A 169 -19.52 13.77 11.87
CA ARG A 169 -19.37 12.31 11.70
C ARG A 169 -18.64 11.98 10.41
N HIS A 170 -19.00 12.64 9.31
CA HIS A 170 -18.39 12.44 8.01
C HIS A 170 -16.91 12.84 8.00
N GLU A 171 -16.55 13.97 8.60
CA GLU A 171 -15.15 14.40 8.71
C GLU A 171 -14.30 13.41 9.53
N LEU A 172 -14.81 12.97 10.68
CA LEU A 172 -14.12 12.00 11.53
C LEU A 172 -14.01 10.62 10.86
N ALA A 173 -15.03 10.20 10.12
CA ALA A 173 -14.99 9.02 9.27
C ALA A 173 -13.95 9.16 8.15
N ALA A 174 -13.86 10.34 7.52
CA ALA A 174 -12.86 10.61 6.50
C ALA A 174 -11.43 10.51 7.04
N ARG A 175 -11.20 11.04 8.25
CA ARG A 175 -9.92 10.85 8.94
C ARG A 175 -9.63 9.37 9.15
N ALA A 176 -10.59 8.60 9.69
CA ALA A 176 -10.43 7.17 9.94
C ALA A 176 -10.05 6.37 8.68
N VAL A 177 -10.74 6.61 7.55
CA VAL A 177 -10.42 5.94 6.28
C VAL A 177 -9.02 6.33 5.80
N ALA A 178 -8.66 7.62 5.87
CA ALA A 178 -7.33 8.08 5.49
C ALA A 178 -6.20 7.48 6.35
N GLU A 179 -6.48 7.18 7.63
CA GLU A 179 -5.54 6.46 8.50
C GLU A 179 -5.43 4.97 8.14
N ALA A 180 -6.57 4.32 7.90
CA ALA A 180 -6.62 2.90 7.53
C ALA A 180 -6.03 2.63 6.13
N ALA A 181 -6.03 3.63 5.25
CA ALA A 181 -5.53 3.59 3.88
C ALA A 181 -3.99 3.56 3.78
N ARG A 182 -3.29 2.80 4.63
CA ARG A 182 -1.83 2.62 4.56
C ARG A 182 -1.39 1.15 4.60
N PRO A 183 -1.04 0.55 3.45
CA PRO A 183 -1.25 1.07 2.09
C PRO A 183 -2.73 1.36 1.74
N ALA A 184 -2.96 2.32 0.84
CA ALA A 184 -4.31 2.76 0.42
C ALA A 184 -5.05 1.74 -0.44
N TRP A 185 -4.31 0.72 -0.89
CA TRP A 185 -4.80 -0.40 -1.66
C TRP A 185 -4.43 -1.68 -0.93
N ARG A 186 -5.45 -2.49 -0.61
CA ARG A 186 -5.31 -3.80 0.04
C ARG A 186 -5.69 -4.87 -0.98
N VAL A 187 -4.75 -5.77 -1.26
CA VAL A 187 -4.95 -6.87 -2.20
C VAL A 187 -4.85 -8.19 -1.45
N TRP A 188 -5.89 -9.01 -1.58
CA TRP A 188 -5.86 -10.41 -1.18
C TRP A 188 -5.84 -11.29 -2.41
N LEU A 189 -5.06 -12.35 -2.30
CA LEU A 189 -4.92 -13.35 -3.35
C LEU A 189 -5.46 -14.66 -2.79
N GLY A 190 -6.24 -15.36 -3.58
CA GLY A 190 -6.60 -16.73 -3.24
C GLY A 190 -6.69 -17.61 -4.45
N ARG A 191 -6.93 -18.89 -4.18
CA ARG A 191 -6.97 -19.94 -5.20
C ARG A 191 -8.32 -20.62 -5.23
N SER A 192 -8.58 -21.26 -6.36
CA SER A 192 -9.63 -22.25 -6.55
C SER A 192 -9.17 -23.58 -5.94
N ALA A 193 -10.10 -24.49 -5.63
CA ALA A 193 -9.83 -25.68 -4.81
C ALA A 193 -8.87 -26.73 -5.44
N ALA A 194 -8.50 -26.60 -6.73
CA ALA A 194 -7.52 -27.47 -7.38
C ALA A 194 -6.69 -26.70 -8.41
N PRO A 195 -5.36 -26.55 -8.22
CA PRO A 195 -4.51 -25.84 -9.17
C PRO A 195 -4.21 -26.71 -10.42
N PRO A 196 -4.31 -26.17 -11.64
CA PRO A 196 -3.94 -26.90 -12.86
C PRO A 196 -2.41 -27.02 -13.02
N PRO A 197 -1.90 -28.06 -13.71
CA PRO A 197 -0.47 -28.22 -13.96
C PRO A 197 0.12 -27.04 -14.76
N VAL A 198 1.38 -26.70 -14.45
CA VAL A 198 2.02 -25.45 -14.87
C VAL A 198 2.91 -25.67 -16.09
N ASP A 199 2.43 -25.29 -17.28
CA ASP A 199 3.28 -25.01 -18.44
C ASP A 199 3.92 -23.62 -18.27
N PRO A 200 5.26 -23.47 -18.37
CA PRO A 200 5.95 -22.19 -18.21
C PRO A 200 5.46 -21.09 -19.16
N ALA A 201 5.09 -21.41 -20.40
CA ALA A 201 4.59 -20.42 -21.35
C ALA A 201 3.20 -19.91 -20.93
N ARG A 202 2.29 -20.83 -20.58
CA ARG A 202 1.00 -20.48 -19.95
C ARG A 202 1.17 -19.78 -18.61
N ARG A 203 2.25 -20.06 -17.86
CA ARG A 203 2.52 -19.41 -16.58
C ARG A 203 2.95 -17.97 -16.77
N LEU A 204 3.86 -17.70 -17.69
CA LEU A 204 4.25 -16.34 -18.05
C LEU A 204 3.06 -15.55 -18.58
N ALA A 205 2.26 -16.14 -19.49
CA ALA A 205 1.04 -15.50 -20.01
C ALA A 205 0.06 -15.13 -18.88
N ARG A 206 -0.15 -16.03 -17.92
CA ARG A 206 -0.97 -15.78 -16.72
C ARG A 206 -0.41 -14.66 -15.84
N LEU A 207 0.90 -14.63 -15.62
CA LEU A 207 1.54 -13.57 -14.84
C LEU A 207 1.43 -12.21 -15.55
N CYS A 208 1.62 -12.16 -16.87
CA CYS A 208 1.40 -10.94 -17.65
C CYS A 208 -0.05 -10.46 -17.58
N ALA A 209 -1.01 -11.38 -17.74
CA ALA A 209 -2.43 -11.05 -17.66
C ALA A 209 -2.82 -10.52 -16.27
N LEU A 210 -2.23 -11.06 -15.21
CA LEU A 210 -2.43 -10.57 -13.86
C LEU A 210 -1.76 -9.22 -13.62
N ALA A 211 -0.57 -8.97 -14.18
CA ALA A 211 0.09 -7.66 -14.15
C ALA A 211 -0.80 -6.59 -14.81
N ASP A 212 -1.27 -6.86 -16.04
CA ASP A 212 -2.20 -6.00 -16.76
C ASP A 212 -3.45 -5.69 -15.93
N LEU A 213 -4.02 -6.73 -15.32
CA LEU A 213 -5.25 -6.62 -14.55
C LEU A 213 -5.05 -5.82 -13.26
N LEU A 214 -3.95 -6.06 -12.54
CA LEU A 214 -3.62 -5.37 -11.30
C LEU A 214 -2.96 -4.00 -11.54
N LEU A 215 -2.75 -3.63 -12.81
CA LEU A 215 -2.01 -2.44 -13.22
C LEU A 215 -0.61 -2.40 -12.57
N LEU A 216 0.06 -3.55 -12.54
CA LEU A 216 1.40 -3.77 -12.04
C LEU A 216 2.35 -4.08 -13.21
N ASP A 217 3.63 -3.77 -13.02
CA ASP A 217 4.68 -4.21 -13.94
C ASP A 217 5.12 -5.62 -13.54
N LEU A 218 5.02 -6.59 -14.47
CA LEU A 218 5.70 -7.88 -14.30
C LEU A 218 7.18 -7.69 -14.61
N VAL A 219 8.02 -7.79 -13.59
CA VAL A 219 9.48 -7.69 -13.70
C VAL A 219 10.08 -9.08 -13.74
N VAL A 220 10.71 -9.40 -14.87
CA VAL A 220 11.61 -10.54 -15.00
C VAL A 220 13.03 -10.00 -14.86
N GLU A 221 13.67 -10.29 -13.74
CA GLU A 221 15.01 -9.81 -13.41
C GLU A 221 16.05 -10.90 -13.63
N ALA A 222 17.14 -10.55 -14.31
CA ALA A 222 18.32 -11.38 -14.45
C ALA A 222 19.53 -10.64 -13.88
N ARG A 223 20.14 -11.16 -12.81
CA ARG A 223 21.33 -10.58 -12.17
C ARG A 223 22.46 -11.59 -12.09
N ARG A 224 23.70 -11.12 -12.24
CA ARG A 224 24.87 -11.94 -11.94
C ARG A 224 25.10 -12.00 -10.43
N ARG A 225 25.23 -13.21 -9.89
CA ARG A 225 25.60 -13.50 -8.49
C ARG A 225 26.66 -14.59 -8.52
N ASP A 226 27.80 -14.32 -7.89
CA ASP A 226 28.95 -15.24 -7.83
C ASP A 226 29.40 -15.76 -9.21
N GLY A 227 29.33 -14.89 -10.23
CA GLY A 227 29.71 -15.20 -11.62
C GLY A 227 28.59 -15.81 -12.47
N GLU A 228 27.52 -16.31 -11.86
CA GLU A 228 26.40 -16.97 -12.53
C GLU A 228 25.20 -16.05 -12.72
N LEU A 229 24.46 -16.22 -13.81
CA LEU A 229 23.21 -15.50 -14.04
C LEU A 229 22.09 -16.15 -13.21
N ARG A 230 21.37 -15.34 -12.44
CA ARG A 230 20.25 -15.76 -11.60
C ARG A 230 18.99 -14.99 -11.99
N TRP A 231 17.87 -15.69 -11.99
CA TRP A 231 16.58 -15.20 -12.47
C TRP A 231 15.57 -15.08 -11.34
N ALA A 232 14.78 -14.02 -11.36
CA ALA A 232 13.67 -13.82 -10.44
C ALA A 232 12.49 -13.18 -11.18
N VAL A 233 11.28 -13.49 -10.72
CA VAL A 233 10.05 -12.93 -11.27
C VAL A 233 9.30 -12.26 -10.13
N ARG A 234 8.85 -11.01 -10.32
CA ARG A 234 8.07 -10.28 -9.32
C ARG A 234 7.15 -9.26 -9.97
N TYR A 235 6.19 -8.75 -9.20
CA TYR A 235 5.44 -7.57 -9.58
C TYR A 235 5.99 -6.31 -8.92
N GLU A 236 5.88 -5.20 -9.63
CA GLU A 236 6.20 -3.86 -9.14
C GLU A 236 5.07 -2.89 -9.43
N VAL A 237 4.95 -1.86 -8.59
CA VAL A 237 4.09 -0.72 -8.90
C VAL A 237 4.69 0.04 -10.10
N PRO A 238 3.88 0.46 -11.09
CA PRO A 238 4.39 1.20 -12.23
C PRO A 238 5.15 2.47 -11.81
N GLY A 239 6.38 2.58 -12.30
CA GLY A 239 7.29 3.70 -11.99
C GLY A 239 8.11 3.53 -10.71
N SER A 240 8.01 2.37 -10.02
CA SER A 240 8.90 2.04 -8.91
C SER A 240 10.36 1.96 -9.37
N PRO A 241 11.33 2.41 -8.55
CA PRO A 241 12.74 2.23 -8.84
C PRO A 241 13.11 0.74 -8.83
N VAL A 242 14.07 0.34 -9.67
CA VAL A 242 14.62 -1.01 -9.64
C VAL A 242 15.30 -1.23 -8.27
N PRO A 243 14.92 -2.25 -7.49
CA PRO A 243 15.52 -2.52 -6.19
C PRO A 243 17.04 -2.62 -6.26
N ALA A 244 17.78 -2.01 -5.33
CA ALA A 244 19.25 -2.07 -5.37
C ALA A 244 19.78 -3.47 -5.01
N HIS A 245 19.08 -4.19 -4.14
CA HIS A 245 19.49 -5.50 -3.65
C HIS A 245 18.89 -6.64 -4.51
N PRO A 246 19.64 -7.73 -4.73
CA PRO A 246 19.09 -8.91 -5.38
C PRO A 246 17.97 -9.51 -4.51
N PRO A 247 16.96 -10.14 -5.13
CA PRO A 247 15.91 -10.83 -4.39
C PRO A 247 16.50 -11.98 -3.57
N GLU A 248 15.88 -12.27 -2.43
CA GLU A 248 16.30 -13.37 -1.55
C GLU A 248 16.23 -14.73 -2.26
N VAL A 249 15.21 -14.92 -3.08
CA VAL A 249 15.00 -16.11 -3.90
C VAL A 249 15.34 -15.80 -5.36
N ALA A 250 16.24 -16.59 -5.95
CA ALA A 250 16.58 -16.52 -7.36
C ALA A 250 16.97 -17.90 -7.90
N TYR A 251 16.67 -18.15 -9.17
CA TYR A 251 16.76 -19.45 -9.82
C TYR A 251 17.85 -19.47 -10.89
N ALA A 252 18.31 -20.67 -11.26
CA ALA A 252 19.38 -20.85 -12.24
C ALA A 252 18.97 -20.44 -13.67
N ASP A 253 17.69 -20.60 -14.01
CA ASP A 253 17.14 -20.24 -15.31
C ASP A 253 15.71 -19.70 -15.19
N LEU A 254 15.23 -19.09 -16.28
CA LEU A 254 13.90 -18.47 -16.33
C LEU A 254 12.76 -19.49 -16.24
N ALA A 255 12.92 -20.70 -16.79
CA ALA A 255 11.86 -21.71 -16.74
C ALA A 255 11.66 -22.22 -15.30
N ALA A 256 12.75 -22.46 -14.59
CA ALA A 256 12.75 -22.76 -13.16
C ALA A 256 12.14 -21.61 -12.35
N ALA A 257 12.49 -20.35 -12.66
CA ALA A 257 11.87 -19.20 -12.01
C ALA A 257 10.36 -19.14 -12.25
N LEU A 258 9.89 -19.30 -13.48
CA LEU A 258 8.45 -19.28 -13.80
C LEU A 258 7.69 -20.44 -13.16
N ALA A 259 8.29 -21.63 -13.10
CA ALA A 259 7.67 -22.81 -12.52
C ALA A 259 7.60 -22.74 -10.99
N ALA A 260 8.64 -22.20 -10.34
CA ALA A 260 8.78 -22.18 -8.90
C ALA A 260 8.26 -20.91 -8.23
N THR A 261 8.22 -19.77 -8.93
CA THR A 261 7.66 -18.53 -8.41
C THR A 261 6.14 -18.60 -8.46
N ASP A 262 5.53 -18.76 -7.28
CA ASP A 262 4.10 -18.62 -7.16
C ASP A 262 3.70 -17.13 -7.24
N VAL A 263 2.39 -16.83 -7.30
CA VAL A 263 1.97 -15.42 -7.42
C VAL A 263 2.16 -14.66 -6.10
N ALA A 264 2.01 -15.34 -4.95
CA ALA A 264 2.23 -14.74 -3.65
C ALA A 264 3.71 -14.37 -3.47
N ASP A 265 4.62 -15.24 -3.90
CA ASP A 265 6.07 -15.00 -3.97
C ASP A 265 6.37 -13.80 -4.87
N ALA A 266 5.76 -13.72 -6.05
CA ALA A 266 5.94 -12.59 -6.97
C ALA A 266 5.40 -11.27 -6.40
N LEU A 267 4.40 -11.31 -5.52
CA LEU A 267 3.82 -10.15 -4.85
C LEU A 267 4.47 -9.83 -3.50
N ALA A 268 5.41 -10.67 -3.04
CA ALA A 268 6.11 -10.46 -1.78
C ALA A 268 6.83 -9.11 -1.78
N GLY A 269 6.67 -8.37 -0.67
CA GLY A 269 7.25 -7.05 -0.49
C GLY A 269 6.59 -5.91 -1.28
N LEU A 270 5.50 -6.17 -2.04
CA LEU A 270 4.85 -5.14 -2.84
C LEU A 270 4.20 -4.05 -1.97
N GLY A 271 3.70 -4.41 -0.79
CA GLY A 271 3.08 -3.47 0.14
C GLY A 271 4.06 -2.40 0.63
N GLU A 272 5.29 -2.81 0.98
CA GLU A 272 6.37 -1.91 1.40
C GLU A 272 6.86 -1.06 0.23
N ARG A 273 7.05 -1.66 -0.96
CA ARG A 273 7.52 -0.93 -2.16
C ARG A 273 6.46 0.02 -2.73
N GLY A 274 5.19 -0.30 -2.52
CA GLY A 274 4.04 0.47 -2.97
C GLY A 274 3.46 1.41 -1.92
N GLU A 275 4.12 1.66 -0.79
CA GLU A 275 3.58 2.49 0.30
C GLU A 275 3.10 3.87 -0.20
N ASP A 276 3.86 4.48 -1.12
CA ASP A 276 3.58 5.80 -1.68
C ASP A 276 2.86 5.75 -3.05
N ALA A 277 2.48 4.55 -3.52
CA ALA A 277 1.82 4.36 -4.79
C ALA A 277 0.39 4.93 -4.77
N PRO A 278 -0.08 5.56 -5.88
CA PRO A 278 -1.48 5.96 -5.98
C PRO A 278 -2.38 4.72 -6.01
N ALA A 279 -3.45 4.72 -5.21
CA ALA A 279 -4.49 3.70 -5.27
C ALA A 279 -5.21 3.70 -6.63
N ARG A 280 -5.59 2.52 -7.13
CA ARG A 280 -6.30 2.36 -8.40
C ARG A 280 -7.52 1.47 -8.21
N THR A 281 -8.68 1.92 -8.68
CA THR A 281 -9.86 1.07 -8.79
C THR A 281 -9.71 0.18 -10.01
N LEU A 282 -9.71 -1.13 -9.81
CA LEU A 282 -9.69 -2.10 -10.91
C LEU A 282 -11.11 -2.37 -11.37
N CYS A 283 -11.40 -2.02 -12.62
CA CYS A 283 -12.64 -2.40 -13.29
C CYS A 283 -12.29 -3.51 -14.28
N PRO A 284 -12.83 -4.73 -14.14
CA PRO A 284 -12.64 -5.76 -15.15
C PRO A 284 -13.20 -5.24 -16.47
N ASP A 285 -12.42 -5.29 -17.55
CA ASP A 285 -12.95 -5.05 -18.89
C ASP A 285 -13.87 -6.23 -19.24
N PRO A 286 -15.20 -6.03 -19.36
CA PRO A 286 -16.13 -7.12 -19.66
C PRO A 286 -15.89 -7.75 -21.04
N LEU A 287 -15.01 -7.18 -21.87
CA LEU A 287 -14.68 -7.65 -23.22
C LEU A 287 -13.32 -8.36 -23.34
N ARG A 288 -12.57 -8.55 -22.24
CA ARG A 288 -11.34 -9.36 -22.24
C ARG A 288 -11.61 -10.76 -21.67
N PRO A 289 -11.80 -11.80 -22.51
CA PRO A 289 -11.62 -13.16 -22.05
C PRO A 289 -10.16 -13.37 -21.68
N LEU A 290 -9.92 -13.81 -20.45
CA LEU A 290 -8.61 -14.30 -20.00
C LEU A 290 -8.45 -15.72 -20.55
N LEU A 291 -7.52 -15.89 -21.50
CA LEU A 291 -7.16 -17.18 -22.13
C LEU A 291 -6.31 -18.05 -21.19
#